data_AF-A0AAD9NWJ9-F1
#
_entry.id   AF-A0AAD9NWJ9-F1
#
_cell.length_a   1.000
_cell.length_b   1.000
_cell.length_c   1.000
_cell.angle_alpha   90.00
_cell.angle_beta   90.00
_cell.angle_gamma   90.00
#
_symmetry.space_group_name_H-M   'P 1'
#
loop_
_entity.id
_entity.type
_entity.pdbx_description
1 polymer ?
#
loop_
_entity_poly.entity_id
_entity_poly.type
_entity_poly.pdbx_seq_one_letter_code
_entity_poly.pdbx_strand_id
1 'polypeptide(L)'
;MKTKQFGRVKEFSNKRQKNDMKYRKFVGNKVEGQGFADRRKKKIVHEYKKILRKEGRNLEEWSEKMHKIYTDDDKTATPSVKNDSSKPKMSSLQKAEMEWKKKKHDKDQKRKELQQKQQERDAALTRYENKKREQHKKLSKKNYKGQPILAGRMDILLQQIEKLQKT
;
A
#
# COMPACT_ATOMS: atom_id res chain seq x y z
N MET A 1 -46.45 6.64 -52.00
CA MET A 1 -45.45 6.78 -50.92
C MET A 1 -45.77 8.04 -50.11
N LYS A 2 -46.20 7.91 -48.86
CA LYS A 2 -46.50 9.07 -47.97
C LYS A 2 -45.76 8.85 -46.65
N THR A 3 -44.78 9.71 -46.36
CA THR A 3 -43.98 9.67 -45.13
C THR A 3 -44.78 10.23 -43.94
N LYS A 4 -45.08 9.39 -42.95
CA LYS A 4 -45.57 9.85 -41.64
C LYS A 4 -44.39 10.40 -40.84
N GLN A 5 -44.37 11.72 -40.64
CA GLN A 5 -43.43 12.37 -39.73
C GLN A 5 -43.84 12.05 -38.28
N PHE A 6 -42.96 11.38 -37.53
CA PHE A 6 -43.10 11.22 -36.09
C PHE A 6 -42.54 12.46 -35.37
N GLY A 7 -43.31 12.95 -34.41
CA GLY A 7 -43.14 14.24 -33.75
C GLY A 7 -41.85 14.44 -32.94
N ARG A 8 -41.53 15.71 -32.76
CA ARG A 8 -40.40 16.25 -31.98
C ARG A 8 -40.59 15.93 -30.49
N VAL A 9 -39.73 15.08 -29.92
CA VAL A 9 -39.73 14.78 -28.47
C VAL A 9 -39.19 16.01 -27.73
N LYS A 10 -40.00 16.58 -26.83
CA LYS A 10 -39.58 17.65 -25.90
C LYS A 10 -38.60 17.07 -24.88
N GLU A 11 -37.36 17.51 -24.90
CA GLU A 11 -36.38 17.21 -23.86
C GLU A 11 -36.78 17.89 -22.54
N PHE A 12 -37.34 17.12 -21.60
CA PHE A 12 -37.49 17.58 -20.24
C PHE A 12 -36.12 17.59 -19.56
N SER A 13 -35.48 18.76 -19.52
CA SER A 13 -34.24 18.93 -18.76
C SER A 13 -34.50 18.64 -17.29
N ASN A 14 -33.92 17.55 -16.78
CA ASN A 14 -34.12 17.05 -15.43
C ASN A 14 -33.40 17.96 -14.40
N LYS A 15 -33.99 19.11 -14.06
CA LYS A 15 -33.44 20.09 -13.10
C LYS A 15 -33.08 19.47 -11.74
N ARG A 16 -33.70 18.34 -11.38
CA ARG A 16 -33.49 17.63 -10.12
C ARG A 16 -32.09 17.00 -10.00
N GLN A 17 -31.45 16.63 -11.12
CA GLN A 17 -30.11 16.04 -11.12
C GLN A 17 -28.99 17.04 -10.75
N LYS A 18 -29.21 18.35 -10.95
CA LYS A 18 -28.18 19.37 -10.68
C LYS A 18 -27.98 19.68 -9.19
N ASN A 19 -28.96 19.38 -8.34
CA ASN A 19 -28.88 19.68 -6.90
C ASN A 19 -28.25 18.59 -6.03
N ASP A 20 -28.16 17.34 -6.50
CA ASP A 20 -27.53 16.24 -5.74
C ASP A 20 -26.01 16.38 -5.61
N MET A 21 -25.36 17.15 -6.49
CA MET A 21 -23.92 17.42 -6.37
C MET A 21 -23.56 18.40 -5.25
N LYS A 22 -24.52 19.17 -4.74
CA LYS A 22 -24.25 20.23 -3.75
C LYS A 22 -24.03 19.68 -2.33
N TYR A 23 -24.49 18.45 -2.05
CA TYR A 23 -24.39 17.82 -0.73
C TYR A 23 -23.64 16.48 -0.72
N ARG A 24 -22.77 16.24 -1.72
CA ARG A 24 -21.91 15.03 -1.71
C ARG A 24 -20.86 15.18 -0.62
N LYS A 25 -21.16 14.67 0.58
CA LYS A 25 -20.30 14.62 1.79
C LYS A 25 -18.92 13.96 1.55
N PHE A 26 -18.73 13.33 0.38
CA PHE A 26 -17.51 12.68 -0.05
C PHE A 26 -17.18 13.00 -1.52
N VAL A 27 -16.04 13.65 -1.76
CA VAL A 27 -15.52 13.94 -3.11
C VAL A 27 -14.62 12.78 -3.52
N GLY A 28 -15.18 11.70 -4.09
CA GLY A 28 -14.43 10.58 -4.66
C GLY A 28 -15.26 9.28 -4.76
N ASN A 29 -14.78 8.28 -5.51
CA ASN A 29 -15.35 6.94 -5.53
C ASN A 29 -14.87 6.15 -4.29
N LYS A 30 -15.77 5.48 -3.56
CA LYS A 30 -15.44 4.72 -2.32
C LYS A 30 -14.55 3.50 -2.59
N VAL A 31 -14.63 2.94 -3.79
CA VAL A 31 -13.91 1.71 -4.18
C VAL A 31 -12.42 1.96 -4.43
N GLU A 32 -12.03 3.17 -4.85
CA GLU A 32 -10.66 3.45 -5.32
C GLU A 32 -9.92 4.53 -4.51
N GLY A 33 -10.48 5.05 -3.41
CA GLY A 33 -9.80 6.06 -2.59
C GLY A 33 -9.41 7.36 -3.34
N GLN A 34 -10.02 7.59 -4.51
CA GLN A 34 -9.59 8.57 -5.53
C GLN A 34 -9.56 10.02 -5.04
N GLY A 35 -10.44 10.42 -4.13
CA GLY A 35 -10.47 11.80 -3.63
C GLY A 35 -9.20 12.22 -2.88
N PHE A 36 -8.74 11.38 -1.96
CA PHE A 36 -7.55 11.65 -1.16
C PHE A 36 -6.27 11.31 -1.93
N ALA A 37 -6.29 10.27 -2.75
CA ALA A 37 -5.15 9.92 -3.60
C ALA A 37 -4.83 11.04 -4.59
N ASP A 38 -5.84 11.61 -5.26
CA ASP A 38 -5.63 12.71 -6.21
C ASP A 38 -5.24 14.01 -5.51
N ARG A 39 -5.82 14.31 -4.33
CA ARG A 39 -5.38 15.46 -3.51
C ARG A 39 -3.92 15.31 -3.07
N ARG A 40 -3.49 14.12 -2.65
CA ARG A 40 -2.08 13.86 -2.31
C ARG A 40 -1.18 13.97 -3.54
N LYS A 41 -1.56 13.39 -4.69
CA LYS A 41 -0.82 13.52 -5.95
C LYS A 41 -0.65 14.99 -6.34
N LYS A 42 -1.73 15.77 -6.30
CA LYS A 42 -1.69 17.22 -6.57
C LYS A 42 -0.80 17.97 -5.57
N LYS A 43 -0.85 17.61 -4.28
CA LYS A 43 0.00 18.20 -3.24
C LYS A 43 1.48 17.89 -3.47
N ILE A 44 1.83 16.65 -3.78
CA ILE A 44 3.21 16.23 -4.10
C ILE A 44 3.75 17.00 -5.32
N VAL A 45 2.95 17.10 -6.39
CA VAL A 45 3.32 17.87 -7.60
C VAL A 45 3.51 19.36 -7.26
N HIS A 46 2.65 19.92 -6.41
CA HIS A 46 2.77 21.32 -5.99
C HIS A 46 4.02 21.55 -5.13
N GLU A 47 4.31 20.67 -4.18
CA GLU A 47 5.53 20.73 -3.35
C GLU A 47 6.79 20.60 -4.19
N TYR A 48 6.82 19.69 -5.17
CA TYR A 48 7.91 19.55 -6.12
C TYR A 48 8.13 20.84 -6.94
N LYS A 49 7.08 21.40 -7.53
CA LYS A 49 7.15 22.68 -8.27
C LYS A 49 7.49 23.88 -7.36
N LYS A 50 7.22 23.80 -6.06
CA LYS A 50 7.59 24.82 -5.07
C LYS A 50 9.09 24.74 -4.75
N ILE A 51 9.63 23.53 -4.63
CA ILE A 51 11.07 23.31 -4.43
C ILE A 51 11.85 23.79 -5.66
N LEU A 52 11.46 23.39 -6.88
CA LEU A 52 12.10 23.86 -8.11
C LEU A 52 12.13 25.40 -8.25
N ARG A 53 11.03 26.07 -7.87
CA ARG A 53 10.97 27.54 -7.87
C ARG A 53 11.86 28.19 -6.81
N LYS A 54 12.05 27.52 -5.67
CA LYS A 54 12.96 27.99 -4.61
C LYS A 54 14.42 27.75 -4.98
N GLU A 55 14.74 26.58 -5.55
CA GLU A 55 16.08 26.26 -6.04
C GLU A 55 16.48 27.18 -7.18
N GLY A 56 15.57 27.49 -8.12
CA GLY A 56 15.82 28.48 -9.16
C GLY A 56 16.14 29.88 -8.62
N ARG A 57 15.33 30.38 -7.66
CA ARG A 57 15.61 31.68 -7.00
C ARG A 57 16.89 31.68 -6.19
N ASN A 58 17.19 30.58 -5.50
CA ASN A 58 18.40 30.44 -4.69
C ASN A 58 19.64 30.29 -5.59
N LEU A 59 19.49 29.75 -6.80
CA LEU A 59 20.56 29.72 -7.82
C LEU A 59 20.83 31.12 -8.39
N GLU A 60 19.79 31.91 -8.63
CA GLU A 60 19.90 33.31 -9.07
C GLU A 60 20.55 34.17 -7.97
N GLU A 61 20.09 34.05 -6.73
CA GLU A 61 20.68 34.72 -5.55
C GLU A 61 22.12 34.27 -5.28
N TRP A 62 22.42 32.98 -5.47
CA TRP A 62 23.78 32.45 -5.33
C TRP A 62 24.68 32.90 -6.48
N SER A 63 24.16 33.00 -7.71
CA SER A 63 24.85 33.53 -8.88
C SER A 63 25.17 35.02 -8.71
N GLU A 64 24.22 35.83 -8.25
CA GLU A 64 24.44 37.25 -7.94
C GLU A 64 25.45 37.41 -6.79
N LYS A 65 25.37 36.56 -5.77
CA LYS A 65 26.32 36.55 -4.67
C LYS A 65 27.73 36.15 -5.13
N MET A 66 27.86 35.16 -6.01
CA MET A 66 29.14 34.75 -6.59
C MET A 66 29.71 35.83 -7.51
N HIS A 67 28.89 36.48 -8.33
CA HIS A 67 29.30 37.61 -9.16
C HIS A 67 29.84 38.76 -8.29
N LYS A 68 29.20 39.03 -7.15
CA LYS A 68 29.63 40.05 -6.18
C LYS A 68 30.95 39.71 -5.45
N ILE A 69 31.24 38.42 -5.28
CA ILE A 69 32.51 37.95 -4.69
C ILE A 69 33.68 38.09 -5.67
N TYR A 70 33.44 37.91 -6.98
CA TYR A 70 34.49 37.98 -8.01
C TYR A 70 34.76 39.39 -8.54
N THR A 71 33.95 40.39 -8.18
CA THR A 71 34.16 41.79 -8.59
C THR A 71 34.87 42.66 -7.54
N ASP A 72 35.05 42.15 -6.31
CA ASP A 72 35.76 42.84 -5.23
C ASP A 72 37.08 42.10 -4.92
N ASP A 73 38.00 42.08 -5.89
CA ASP A 73 39.36 41.59 -5.68
C ASP A 73 40.25 42.73 -5.13
N ASP A 74 40.29 42.88 -3.81
CA ASP A 74 41.52 43.37 -3.14
C ASP A 74 41.68 42.80 -1.71
N LYS A 75 42.67 41.90 -1.61
CA LYS A 75 43.55 41.61 -0.46
C LYS A 75 42.95 41.06 0.84
N THR A 76 43.14 39.75 1.04
CA THR A 76 44.10 39.13 2.00
C THR A 76 43.62 37.73 2.41
N ALA A 77 44.34 36.70 2.00
CA ALA A 77 44.11 35.33 2.44
C ALA A 77 45.40 34.77 3.03
N THR A 78 45.46 34.68 4.36
CA THR A 78 46.46 33.89 5.09
C THR A 78 45.94 32.44 5.22
N PRO A 79 46.76 31.41 4.92
CA PRO A 79 46.30 30.02 5.01
C PRO A 79 46.45 29.50 6.45
N SER A 80 45.33 29.36 7.15
CA SER A 80 45.26 28.65 8.43
C SER A 80 45.22 27.13 8.17
N VAL A 81 46.36 26.46 8.41
CA VAL A 81 46.50 25.00 8.34
C VAL A 81 45.87 24.39 9.59
N LYS A 82 44.76 23.64 9.41
CA LYS A 82 44.18 22.79 10.45
C LYS A 82 44.50 21.33 10.14
N ASN A 83 45.32 20.72 11.00
CA ASN A 83 45.56 19.29 11.03
C ASN A 83 44.40 18.61 11.78
N ASP A 84 43.60 17.81 11.07
CA ASP A 84 42.65 16.88 11.68
C ASP A 84 42.78 15.51 10.98
N SER A 85 43.36 14.55 11.69
CA SER A 85 43.46 13.15 11.27
C SER A 85 42.10 12.44 11.36
N SER A 86 41.13 12.90 10.59
CA SER A 86 39.80 12.28 10.49
C SER A 86 39.82 11.20 9.41
N LYS A 87 39.48 9.96 9.79
CA LYS A 87 39.29 8.85 8.83
C LYS A 87 38.41 9.31 7.66
N PRO A 88 38.67 8.87 6.41
CA PRO A 88 37.87 9.27 5.27
C PRO A 88 36.40 8.92 5.52
N LYS A 89 35.58 9.95 5.73
CA LYS A 89 34.13 9.78 5.93
C LYS A 89 33.53 9.41 4.57
N MET A 90 32.78 8.31 4.51
CA MET A 90 32.08 7.88 3.29
C MET A 90 31.32 9.06 2.66
N SER A 91 31.42 9.17 1.33
CA SER A 91 30.76 10.22 0.57
C SER A 91 29.25 10.21 0.85
N SER A 92 28.62 11.37 0.90
CA SER A 92 27.17 11.51 1.09
C SER A 92 26.39 10.62 0.11
N LEU A 93 26.87 10.55 -1.15
CA LEU A 93 26.31 9.70 -2.20
C LEU A 93 26.43 8.20 -1.86
N GLN A 94 27.59 7.77 -1.36
CA GLN A 94 27.82 6.37 -0.98
C GLN A 94 26.95 5.97 0.23
N LYS A 95 26.75 6.88 1.19
CA LYS A 95 25.85 6.66 2.33
C LYS A 95 24.41 6.48 1.85
N ALA A 96 23.94 7.35 0.96
CA ALA A 96 22.60 7.28 0.39
C ALA A 96 22.37 5.96 -0.38
N GLU A 97 23.36 5.48 -1.13
CA GLU A 97 23.27 4.21 -1.85
C GLU A 97 23.18 3.01 -0.90
N MET A 98 24.00 2.99 0.15
CA MET A 98 23.97 1.94 1.18
C MET A 98 22.63 1.90 1.92
N GLU A 99 22.09 3.06 2.30
CA GLU A 99 20.77 3.17 2.92
C GLU A 99 19.65 2.68 1.99
N TRP A 100 19.74 3.02 0.70
CA TRP A 100 18.78 2.54 -0.30
C TRP A 100 18.82 1.01 -0.44
N LYS A 101 20.01 0.43 -0.53
CA LYS A 101 20.21 -1.03 -0.60
C LYS A 101 19.64 -1.72 0.65
N LYS A 102 19.92 -1.19 1.84
CA LYS A 102 19.38 -1.70 3.10
C LYS A 102 17.85 -1.63 3.12
N LYS A 103 17.27 -0.48 2.77
CA LYS A 103 15.82 -0.28 2.72
C LYS A 103 15.14 -1.20 1.70
N LYS A 104 15.79 -1.48 0.57
CA LYS A 104 15.29 -2.44 -0.43
C LYS A 104 15.28 -3.85 0.14
N HIS A 105 16.39 -4.29 0.73
CA HIS A 105 16.49 -5.60 1.38
C HIS A 105 15.44 -5.76 2.48
N ASP A 106 15.30 -4.78 3.38
CA ASP A 106 14.33 -4.84 4.48
C ASP A 106 12.88 -4.93 3.97
N LYS A 107 12.57 -4.25 2.86
CA LYS A 107 11.26 -4.36 2.21
C LYS A 107 11.03 -5.76 1.64
N ASP A 108 12.03 -6.34 0.97
CA ASP A 108 11.92 -7.67 0.41
C ASP A 108 11.82 -8.74 1.50
N GLN A 109 12.54 -8.61 2.61
CA GLN A 109 12.39 -9.48 3.78
C GLN A 109 10.99 -9.38 4.37
N LYS A 110 10.46 -8.17 4.60
CA LYS A 110 9.09 -7.98 5.09
C LYS A 110 8.03 -8.57 4.15
N ARG A 111 8.23 -8.47 2.84
CA ARG A 111 7.34 -9.11 1.84
C ARG A 111 7.38 -10.63 1.95
N LYS A 112 8.57 -11.22 2.07
CA LYS A 112 8.74 -12.67 2.24
C LYS A 112 8.10 -13.15 3.54
N GLU A 113 8.34 -12.47 4.66
CA GLU A 113 7.72 -12.80 5.96
C GLU A 113 6.19 -12.73 5.89
N LEU A 114 5.64 -11.71 5.25
CA LEU A 114 4.18 -11.58 5.09
C LEU A 114 3.62 -12.73 4.24
N GLN A 115 4.29 -13.09 3.16
CA GLN A 115 3.91 -14.20 2.30
C GLN A 115 3.97 -15.54 3.05
N GLN A 116 5.01 -15.78 3.84
CA GLN A 116 5.13 -16.96 4.70
C GLN A 116 3.98 -17.02 5.70
N LYS A 117 3.71 -15.92 6.42
CA LYS A 117 2.58 -15.86 7.37
C LYS A 117 1.24 -16.09 6.70
N GLN A 118 1.07 -15.64 5.46
CA GLN A 118 -0.15 -15.90 4.68
C GLN A 118 -0.26 -17.39 4.33
N GLN A 119 0.80 -18.00 3.82
CA GLN A 119 0.85 -19.43 3.52
C GLN A 119 0.60 -20.29 4.76
N GLU A 120 1.14 -19.93 5.92
CA GLU A 120 0.90 -20.62 7.19
C GLU A 120 -0.57 -20.55 7.59
N ARG A 121 -1.20 -19.38 7.48
CA ARG A 121 -2.63 -19.21 7.77
C ARG A 121 -3.49 -20.03 6.82
N ASP A 122 -3.22 -19.97 5.53
CA ASP A 122 -3.97 -20.70 4.51
C ASP A 122 -3.78 -22.22 4.70
N ALA A 123 -2.57 -22.67 5.02
CA ALA A 123 -2.28 -24.06 5.38
C ALA A 123 -3.02 -24.50 6.66
N ALA A 124 -3.13 -23.63 7.67
CA ALA A 124 -3.89 -23.94 8.89
C ALA A 124 -5.41 -24.03 8.62
N LEU A 125 -5.96 -23.13 7.81
CA LEU A 125 -7.37 -23.14 7.41
C LEU A 125 -7.70 -24.40 6.61
N THR A 126 -6.89 -24.73 5.60
CA THR A 126 -7.10 -25.95 4.80
C THR A 126 -7.01 -27.22 5.64
N ARG A 127 -6.07 -27.30 6.59
CA ARG A 127 -5.99 -28.42 7.56
C ARG A 127 -7.27 -28.52 8.40
N TYR A 128 -7.79 -27.41 8.91
CA TYR A 128 -9.03 -27.38 9.67
C TYR A 128 -10.23 -27.82 8.83
N GLU A 129 -10.38 -27.29 7.61
CA GLU A 129 -11.46 -27.64 6.69
C GLU A 129 -11.42 -29.13 6.30
N ASN A 130 -10.23 -29.64 5.98
CA ASN A 130 -10.04 -31.06 5.66
C ASN A 130 -10.44 -31.94 6.84
N LYS A 131 -9.96 -31.63 8.05
CA LYS A 131 -10.31 -32.36 9.27
C LYS A 131 -11.82 -32.32 9.55
N LYS A 132 -12.44 -31.15 9.41
CA LYS A 132 -13.89 -30.96 9.58
C LYS A 132 -14.68 -31.79 8.57
N ARG A 133 -14.26 -31.77 7.30
CA ARG A 133 -14.88 -32.55 6.21
C ARG A 133 -14.76 -34.05 6.45
N GLU A 134 -13.59 -34.53 6.87
CA GLU A 134 -13.38 -35.94 7.20
C GLU A 134 -14.22 -36.40 8.39
N GLN A 135 -14.27 -35.60 9.46
CA GLN A 135 -15.12 -35.89 10.61
C GLN A 135 -16.59 -35.94 10.22
N HIS A 136 -17.07 -34.95 9.46
CA HIS A 136 -18.42 -34.95 8.93
C HIS A 136 -18.71 -36.19 8.08
N LYS A 137 -17.80 -36.54 7.15
CA LYS A 137 -17.92 -37.74 6.29
C LYS A 137 -18.02 -39.03 7.10
N LYS A 138 -17.32 -39.14 8.25
CA LYS A 138 -17.42 -40.30 9.14
C LYS A 138 -18.75 -40.34 9.89
N LEU A 139 -19.20 -39.21 10.43
CA LEU A 139 -20.40 -39.10 11.25
C LEU A 139 -21.72 -39.12 10.46
N SER A 140 -21.70 -38.66 9.20
CA SER A 140 -22.89 -38.59 8.36
C SER A 140 -23.24 -39.92 7.67
N LYS A 141 -22.41 -40.96 7.83
CA LYS A 141 -22.68 -42.29 7.26
C LYS A 141 -23.95 -42.87 7.85
N LYS A 142 -24.82 -43.37 6.97
CA LYS A 142 -26.10 -43.99 7.31
C LYS A 142 -26.25 -45.33 6.60
N ASN A 143 -27.00 -46.24 7.21
CA ASN A 143 -27.40 -47.49 6.55
C ASN A 143 -28.53 -47.24 5.53
N TYR A 144 -28.94 -48.28 4.81
CA TYR A 144 -30.02 -48.18 3.82
C TYR A 144 -31.37 -47.74 4.40
N LYS A 145 -31.58 -47.91 5.71
CA LYS A 145 -32.76 -47.44 6.46
C LYS A 145 -32.59 -46.02 7.02
N GLY A 146 -31.49 -45.33 6.69
CA GLY A 146 -31.21 -43.97 7.16
C GLY A 146 -30.71 -43.85 8.60
N GLN A 147 -30.48 -44.96 9.30
CA GLN A 147 -29.94 -44.95 10.66
C GLN A 147 -28.44 -44.68 10.64
N PRO A 148 -27.90 -43.93 11.62
CA PRO A 148 -26.48 -43.62 11.69
C PRO A 148 -25.62 -44.87 11.92
N ILE A 149 -24.50 -44.98 11.21
CA ILE A 149 -23.53 -46.06 11.43
C ILE A 149 -22.64 -45.69 12.62
N LEU A 150 -22.75 -46.46 13.71
CA LEU A 150 -22.11 -46.15 14.99
C LEU A 150 -20.58 -46.31 14.98
N ALA A 151 -20.01 -47.19 14.14
CA ALA A 151 -18.56 -47.46 14.14
C ALA A 151 -17.70 -46.19 14.09
N GLY A 152 -17.96 -45.29 13.13
CA GLY A 152 -17.20 -44.04 13.01
C GLY A 152 -17.42 -43.04 14.15
N ARG A 153 -18.58 -43.12 14.84
CA ARG A 153 -18.85 -42.30 16.04
C ARG A 153 -18.12 -42.85 17.25
N MET A 154 -18.03 -44.17 17.38
CA MET A 154 -17.26 -44.84 18.43
C MET A 154 -15.77 -44.51 18.33
N ASP A 155 -15.18 -44.53 17.12
CA ASP A 155 -13.77 -44.14 16.92
C ASP A 155 -13.47 -42.72 17.44
N ILE A 156 -14.39 -41.77 17.21
CA ILE A 156 -14.23 -40.39 17.67
C ILE A 156 -14.30 -40.31 19.20
N LEU A 157 -15.20 -41.06 19.82
CA LEU A 157 -15.33 -41.11 21.28
C LEU A 157 -14.08 -41.73 21.92
N LEU A 158 -13.56 -42.83 21.36
CA LEU A 158 -12.32 -43.46 21.82
C LEU A 158 -11.14 -42.47 21.76
N GLN A 159 -11.01 -41.73 20.65
CA GLN A 159 -9.98 -40.68 20.52
C GLN A 159 -10.12 -39.55 21.55
N GLN A 160 -11.34 -39.22 21.98
CA GLN A 160 -11.57 -38.22 23.02
C GLN A 160 -11.16 -38.75 24.40
N ILE A 161 -11.53 -40.00 24.71
CA ILE A 161 -11.15 -40.67 25.97
C ILE A 161 -9.63 -40.78 26.07
N GLU A 162 -8.95 -41.27 25.03
CA GLU A 162 -7.48 -41.38 25.02
C GLU A 162 -6.78 -40.02 25.23
N LYS A 163 -7.35 -38.93 24.71
CA LYS A 163 -6.79 -37.58 24.93
C LYS A 163 -6.95 -37.14 26.37
N LEU A 164 -8.11 -37.38 26.97
CA LEU A 164 -8.37 -37.07 28.37
C LEU A 164 -7.50 -37.91 29.32
N GLN A 165 -7.12 -39.12 28.91
CA GLN A 165 -6.23 -39.98 29.69
C GLN A 165 -4.74 -39.61 29.55
N LYS A 166 -4.36 -38.95 28.45
CA LYS A 166 -2.98 -38.50 28.21
C LYS A 166 -2.66 -37.11 28.78
N THR A 167 -3.69 -36.35 29.12
CA THR A 167 -3.61 -35.08 29.87
C THR A 167 -3.61 -35.35 31.35
#